data_AF-A0A3A0B1Q1-F1
#
_entry.id   AF-A0A3A0B1Q1-F1
#
_cell.length_a   1.000
_cell.length_b   1.000
_cell.length_c   1.000
_cell.angle_alpha   90.00
_cell.angle_beta   90.00
_cell.angle_gamma   90.00
#
_symmetry.space_group_name_H-M   'P 1'
#
loop_
_entity.id
_entity.type
_entity.pdbx_description
1 polymer ?
#
loop_
_entity_poly.entity_id
_entity_poly.type
_entity_poly.pdbx_seq_one_letter_code
_entity_poly.pdbx_strand_id
1 'polypeptide(L)'
;MNPPKPNFNPLVSTAQRQKIFGKFEYRSFSGTDDIVILGNWEKENIVKVHVPQLKNVGGGFVPRDLHVRFHKLAAAQLQALWKEWEDAGLLHLVKTWAGSFVPRFVRGSRSTLSNHAFGTAFDINAAWNGLGRVPAKAGTTGSVRELVAIAHKHGFYWGGHFSRPDGMHFEVAVVKSEGSSGSPSAKVYRLTDPMMEDGTILRMQMIMRDEKLYSGPMSSKYEPLTEKSIRDYQTKHKLKVDGIAGPETLRHMKLI
;
A
#
# COMPACT_ATOMS: atom_id res chain seq x y z
N MET A 1 11.72 -7.38 25.72
CA MET A 1 10.80 -8.55 25.62
C MET A 1 10.51 -8.85 24.15
N ASN A 2 10.07 -10.07 23.82
CA ASN A 2 9.58 -10.37 22.47
C ASN A 2 8.20 -9.71 22.29
N PRO A 3 7.93 -9.00 21.19
CA PRO A 3 6.60 -8.46 20.93
C PRO A 3 5.58 -9.61 20.77
N PRO A 4 4.31 -9.42 21.12
CA PRO A 4 3.27 -10.43 20.89
C PRO A 4 2.98 -10.61 19.40
N LYS A 5 2.57 -11.81 19.00
CA LYS A 5 2.10 -12.08 17.64
C LYS A 5 0.80 -11.31 17.36
N PRO A 6 0.54 -10.92 16.10
CA PRO A 6 -0.73 -10.33 15.72
C PRO A 6 -1.84 -11.40 15.67
N ASN A 7 -3.09 -10.96 15.55
CA ASN A 7 -4.26 -11.84 15.37
C ASN A 7 -4.49 -12.30 13.91
N PHE A 8 -3.48 -12.14 13.05
CA PHE A 8 -3.49 -12.57 11.66
C PHE A 8 -2.23 -13.37 11.32
N ASN A 9 -2.33 -14.17 10.26
CA ASN A 9 -1.26 -15.06 9.83
C ASN A 9 -0.48 -14.46 8.65
N PRO A 10 0.82 -14.78 8.52
CA PRO A 10 1.62 -14.42 7.35
C PRO A 10 1.17 -15.15 6.09
N LEU A 11 1.51 -14.60 4.92
CA LEU A 11 1.28 -15.24 3.62
C LEU A 11 2.49 -16.09 3.28
N VAL A 12 2.45 -17.39 3.59
CA VAL A 12 3.65 -18.26 3.54
C VAL A 12 3.88 -18.96 2.21
N SER A 13 2.82 -19.18 1.42
CA SER A 13 2.90 -19.89 0.13
C SER A 13 2.81 -18.96 -1.09
N THR A 14 3.38 -19.40 -2.22
CA THR A 14 3.22 -18.71 -3.51
C THR A 14 1.75 -18.51 -3.88
N ALA A 15 0.91 -19.52 -3.68
CA ALA A 15 -0.51 -19.46 -4.04
C ALA A 15 -1.28 -18.39 -3.23
N GLN A 16 -1.00 -18.27 -1.93
CA GLN A 16 -1.60 -17.22 -1.09
C GLN A 16 -1.23 -15.82 -1.58
N ARG A 17 0.06 -15.60 -1.90
CA ARG A 17 0.54 -14.31 -2.43
C ARG A 17 -0.08 -14.00 -3.79
N GLN A 18 -0.09 -14.98 -4.71
CA GLN A 18 -0.66 -14.81 -6.05
C GLN A 18 -2.16 -14.53 -6.04
N LYS A 19 -2.90 -15.10 -5.08
CA LYS A 19 -4.34 -14.84 -4.92
C LYS A 19 -4.63 -13.36 -4.63
N ILE A 20 -3.71 -12.64 -4.00
CA ILE A 20 -3.90 -11.25 -3.56
C ILE A 20 -3.18 -10.27 -4.51
N PHE A 21 -1.93 -10.57 -4.84
CA PHE A 21 -1.05 -9.67 -5.59
C PHE A 21 -0.98 -10.01 -7.09
N GLY A 22 -1.72 -11.03 -7.52
CA GLY A 22 -1.73 -11.50 -8.89
C GLY A 22 -0.63 -12.52 -9.18
N LYS A 23 -0.86 -13.30 -10.24
CA LYS A 23 0.08 -14.32 -10.73
C LYS A 23 0.97 -13.72 -11.81
N PHE A 24 2.22 -14.14 -11.82
CA PHE A 24 3.17 -13.83 -12.89
C PHE A 24 3.97 -15.07 -13.28
N GLU A 25 4.42 -15.07 -14.53
CA GLU A 25 5.41 -16.02 -15.02
C GLU A 25 6.81 -15.53 -14.68
N TYR A 26 7.74 -16.47 -14.53
CA TYR A 26 9.13 -16.15 -14.22
C TYR A 26 10.07 -17.21 -14.79
N ARG A 27 11.32 -16.81 -15.00
CA ARG A 27 12.44 -17.74 -15.24
C ARG A 27 13.38 -17.70 -14.03
N SER A 28 13.74 -18.86 -13.50
CA SER A 28 14.69 -18.98 -12.39
C SER A 28 16.12 -19.21 -12.90
N PHE A 29 17.10 -18.80 -12.10
CA PHE A 29 18.51 -19.09 -12.36
C PHE A 29 18.96 -20.32 -11.54
N SER A 30 19.86 -21.13 -12.10
CA SER A 30 20.42 -22.29 -11.38
C SER A 30 21.41 -21.81 -10.31
N GLY A 31 21.45 -22.49 -9.17
CA GLY A 31 22.40 -22.20 -8.08
C GLY A 31 22.13 -20.94 -7.26
N THR A 32 21.17 -20.09 -7.63
CA THR A 32 20.75 -18.91 -6.84
C THR A 32 19.32 -19.06 -6.34
N ASP A 33 18.76 -18.08 -5.65
CA ASP A 33 17.31 -17.98 -5.43
C ASP A 33 16.64 -16.95 -6.35
N ASP A 34 17.40 -16.33 -7.25
CA ASP A 34 16.91 -15.25 -8.10
C ASP A 34 15.98 -15.76 -9.20
N ILE A 35 15.04 -14.89 -9.56
CA ILE A 35 14.17 -15.05 -10.72
C ILE A 35 14.17 -13.77 -11.54
N VAL A 36 13.79 -13.88 -12.80
CA VAL A 36 13.33 -12.74 -13.60
C VAL A 36 11.84 -12.89 -13.83
N ILE A 37 11.06 -11.88 -13.49
CA ILE A 37 9.62 -11.81 -13.78
C ILE A 37 9.45 -11.55 -15.27
N LEU A 38 8.57 -12.32 -15.92
CA LEU A 38 8.27 -12.20 -17.34
C LEU A 38 6.98 -11.40 -17.55
N GLY A 39 6.84 -10.82 -18.74
CA GLY A 39 5.65 -10.06 -19.12
C GLY A 39 5.55 -8.68 -18.46
N ASN A 40 4.32 -8.21 -18.26
CA ASN A 40 3.99 -6.85 -17.81
C ASN A 40 3.67 -6.75 -16.30
N TRP A 41 3.59 -7.88 -15.58
CA TRP A 41 3.12 -7.87 -14.18
C TRP A 41 3.92 -6.91 -13.29
N GLU A 42 5.25 -6.89 -13.41
CA GLU A 42 6.09 -5.99 -12.62
C GLU A 42 5.78 -4.52 -12.93
N LYS A 43 5.66 -4.16 -14.21
CA LYS A 43 5.31 -2.80 -14.66
C LYS A 43 3.93 -2.37 -14.16
N GLU A 44 2.97 -3.30 -14.12
CA GLU A 44 1.57 -3.02 -13.75
C GLU A 44 1.34 -2.95 -12.24
N ASN A 45 2.19 -3.59 -11.45
CA ASN A 45 1.92 -3.80 -10.02
C ASN A 45 2.99 -3.22 -9.10
N ILE A 46 4.23 -3.03 -9.56
CA ILE A 46 5.31 -2.46 -8.74
C ILE A 46 5.48 -0.98 -9.07
N VAL A 47 5.19 -0.13 -8.09
CA VAL A 47 5.28 1.33 -8.19
C VAL A 47 6.44 1.85 -7.35
N LYS A 48 6.83 3.10 -7.62
CA LYS A 48 7.76 3.87 -6.79
C LYS A 48 6.96 4.56 -5.67
N VAL A 49 7.23 4.19 -4.42
CA VAL A 49 6.59 4.75 -3.23
C VAL A 49 7.56 5.67 -2.52
N HIS A 50 7.21 6.94 -2.38
CA HIS A 50 8.03 7.91 -1.66
C HIS A 50 7.98 7.66 -0.16
N VAL A 51 9.13 7.39 0.46
CA VAL A 51 9.28 7.18 1.91
C VAL A 51 10.33 8.18 2.43
N PRO A 52 9.94 9.44 2.71
CA PRO A 52 10.88 10.50 3.06
C PRO A 52 11.69 10.22 4.34
N GLN A 53 11.15 9.37 5.24
CA GLN A 53 11.80 8.95 6.48
C GLN A 53 13.13 8.21 6.25
N LEU A 54 13.38 7.71 5.04
CA LEU A 54 14.65 7.05 4.69
C LEU A 54 15.83 8.03 4.54
N LYS A 55 15.61 9.34 4.50
CA LYS A 55 16.65 10.36 4.25
C LYS A 55 17.89 10.22 5.14
N ASN A 56 17.70 9.82 6.41
CA ASN A 56 18.78 9.67 7.40
C ASN A 56 19.06 8.20 7.77
N VAL A 57 18.49 7.24 7.03
CA VAL A 57 18.73 5.82 7.23
C VAL A 57 20.00 5.43 6.48
N GLY A 58 20.86 4.64 7.12
CA GLY A 58 22.10 4.16 6.52
C GLY A 58 21.91 2.94 5.61
N GLY A 59 23.01 2.43 5.09
CA GLY A 59 23.05 1.22 4.24
C GLY A 59 23.00 1.54 2.75
N GLY A 60 23.70 0.71 1.96
CA GLY A 60 23.91 0.94 0.53
C GLY A 60 22.68 0.77 -0.36
N PHE A 61 21.54 0.38 0.19
CA PHE A 61 20.31 0.10 -0.57
C PHE A 61 19.25 1.20 -0.47
N VAL A 62 19.50 2.28 0.28
CA VAL A 62 18.58 3.43 0.33
C VAL A 62 18.58 4.13 -1.05
N PRO A 63 17.42 4.25 -1.72
CA PRO A 63 17.34 4.96 -3.00
C PRO A 63 17.67 6.45 -2.82
N ARG A 64 18.44 7.02 -3.75
CA ARG A 64 18.81 8.46 -3.70
C ARG A 64 17.59 9.40 -3.76
N ASP A 65 16.55 8.98 -4.49
CA ASP A 65 15.29 9.72 -4.62
C ASP A 65 14.29 9.39 -3.51
N LEU A 66 14.67 8.55 -2.52
CA LEU A 66 13.81 8.07 -1.43
C LEU A 66 12.55 7.32 -1.90
N HIS A 67 12.52 6.86 -3.16
CA HIS A 67 11.42 6.07 -3.69
C HIS A 67 11.77 4.59 -3.69
N VAL A 68 11.11 3.82 -2.83
CA VAL A 68 11.26 2.37 -2.79
C VAL A 68 10.28 1.71 -3.76
N ARG A 69 10.68 0.58 -4.35
CA ARG A 69 9.80 -0.21 -5.20
C ARG A 69 8.91 -1.08 -4.33
N PHE A 70 7.59 -0.97 -4.47
CA PHE A 70 6.61 -1.71 -3.67
C PHE A 70 5.34 -2.00 -4.47
N HIS A 71 4.55 -2.97 -4.02
CA HIS A 71 3.30 -3.32 -4.68
C HIS A 71 2.27 -2.20 -4.51
N LYS A 72 1.60 -1.81 -5.60
CA LYS A 72 0.62 -0.70 -5.61
C LYS A 72 -0.49 -0.84 -4.57
N LEU A 73 -0.96 -2.06 -4.33
CA LEU A 73 -2.01 -2.34 -3.34
C LEU A 73 -1.60 -2.04 -1.89
N ALA A 74 -0.30 -1.94 -1.60
CA ALA A 74 0.21 -1.67 -0.26
C ALA A 74 1.06 -0.38 -0.19
N ALA A 75 1.03 0.46 -1.23
CA ALA A 75 1.83 1.68 -1.31
C ALA A 75 1.47 2.66 -0.17
N ALA A 76 0.19 2.99 -0.02
CA ALA A 76 -0.26 3.88 1.05
C ALA A 76 -0.12 3.25 2.44
N GLN A 77 -0.33 1.93 2.55
CA GLN A 77 -0.10 1.19 3.79
C GLN A 77 1.37 1.26 4.24
N LEU A 78 2.32 1.18 3.30
CA LEU A 78 3.74 1.39 3.59
C LEU A 78 4.01 2.82 4.07
N GLN A 79 3.48 3.83 3.37
CA GLN A 79 3.66 5.23 3.77
C GLN A 79 3.08 5.51 5.16
N ALA A 80 1.88 4.99 5.45
CA ALA A 80 1.23 5.14 6.73
C ALA A 80 2.01 4.47 7.87
N LEU A 81 2.59 3.29 7.64
CA LEU A 81 3.47 2.64 8.60
C LEU A 81 4.69 3.50 8.94
N TRP A 82 5.43 3.96 7.93
CA TRP A 82 6.63 4.76 8.15
C TRP A 82 6.33 6.11 8.79
N LYS A 83 5.21 6.72 8.43
CA LYS A 83 4.71 7.94 9.08
C LYS A 83 4.33 7.71 10.53
N GLU A 84 3.69 6.60 10.87
CA GLU A 84 3.34 6.31 12.27
C GLU A 84 4.58 5.97 13.12
N TRP A 85 5.61 5.34 12.55
CA TRP A 85 6.90 5.20 13.22
C TRP A 85 7.58 6.55 13.47
N GLU A 86 7.45 7.50 12.55
CA GLU A 86 7.91 8.89 12.73
C GLU A 86 7.17 9.59 13.85
N ASP A 87 5.83 9.56 13.83
CA ASP A 87 4.97 10.21 14.82
C ASP A 87 5.15 9.61 16.22
N ALA A 88 5.47 8.32 16.31
CA ALA A 88 5.82 7.65 17.56
C ALA A 88 7.27 7.90 18.02
N GLY A 89 8.07 8.66 17.27
CA GLY A 89 9.48 8.96 17.59
C GLY A 89 10.43 7.76 17.44
N LEU A 90 10.05 6.72 16.71
CA LEU A 90 10.76 5.43 16.64
C LEU A 90 11.77 5.32 15.51
N LEU A 91 11.85 6.29 14.58
CA LEU A 91 12.76 6.22 13.44
C LEU A 91 14.24 6.09 13.82
N HIS A 92 14.63 6.55 15.02
CA HIS A 92 15.99 6.39 15.53
C HIS A 92 16.43 4.91 15.66
N LEU A 93 15.47 3.97 15.68
CA LEU A 93 15.74 2.52 15.69
C LEU A 93 16.10 1.97 14.31
N VAL A 94 15.71 2.64 13.23
CA VAL A 94 15.98 2.22 11.86
C VAL A 94 17.38 2.69 11.45
N LYS A 95 18.36 1.78 11.54
CA LYS A 95 19.77 2.07 11.24
C LYS A 95 20.10 1.84 9.78
N THR A 96 19.56 0.77 9.19
CA THR A 96 19.82 0.44 7.78
C THR A 96 18.58 -0.04 7.05
N TRP A 97 18.53 0.26 5.76
CA TRP A 97 17.57 -0.30 4.80
C TRP A 97 18.28 -1.35 3.93
N ALA A 98 17.65 -2.52 3.75
CA ALA A 98 18.20 -3.64 2.99
C ALA A 98 17.37 -4.02 1.75
N GLY A 99 16.36 -3.22 1.41
CA GLY A 99 15.57 -3.37 0.18
C GLY A 99 14.14 -3.86 0.41
N SER A 100 13.33 -3.75 -0.64
CA SER A 100 11.91 -4.13 -0.62
C SER A 100 11.51 -5.07 -1.76
N PHE A 101 11.84 -4.71 -3.00
CA PHE A 101 11.51 -5.52 -4.17
C PHE A 101 12.76 -6.21 -4.72
N VAL A 102 12.82 -7.53 -4.52
CA VAL A 102 13.87 -8.41 -5.03
C VAL A 102 13.19 -9.68 -5.54
N PRO A 103 13.06 -9.87 -6.86
CA PRO A 103 12.48 -11.09 -7.43
C PRO A 103 13.33 -12.33 -7.13
N ARG A 104 12.88 -13.11 -6.13
CA ARG A 104 13.54 -14.35 -5.71
C ARG A 104 12.59 -15.35 -5.04
N PHE A 105 13.03 -16.59 -4.93
CA PHE A 105 12.48 -17.56 -3.99
C PHE A 105 12.79 -17.17 -2.54
N VAL A 106 12.06 -17.76 -1.59
CA VAL A 106 12.46 -17.77 -0.19
C VAL A 106 13.84 -18.42 -0.09
N ARG A 107 14.74 -17.85 0.74
CA ARG A 107 16.11 -18.34 0.90
C ARG A 107 16.11 -19.82 1.30
N GLY A 108 16.72 -20.67 0.48
CA GLY A 108 16.75 -22.13 0.66
C GLY A 108 15.54 -22.88 0.09
N SER A 109 14.63 -22.20 -0.63
CA SER A 109 13.54 -22.80 -1.39
C SER A 109 13.77 -22.67 -2.88
N ARG A 110 13.21 -23.62 -3.65
CA ARG A 110 13.15 -23.59 -5.12
C ARG A 110 11.71 -23.65 -5.66
N SER A 111 10.72 -23.61 -4.77
CA SER A 111 9.30 -23.76 -5.09
C SER A 111 8.41 -22.68 -4.49
N THR A 112 8.92 -21.91 -3.51
CA THR A 112 8.16 -20.85 -2.83
C THR A 112 8.76 -19.49 -3.13
N LEU A 113 8.01 -18.62 -3.81
CA LEU A 113 8.38 -17.24 -4.08
C LEU A 113 8.34 -16.40 -2.81
N SER A 114 9.34 -15.55 -2.59
CA SER A 114 9.40 -14.64 -1.44
C SER A 114 8.38 -13.50 -1.57
N ASN A 115 7.92 -12.91 -0.45
CA ASN A 115 7.17 -11.64 -0.49
C ASN A 115 7.97 -10.49 -1.15
N HIS A 116 9.32 -10.53 -1.14
CA HIS A 116 10.12 -9.59 -1.92
C HIS A 116 9.88 -9.69 -3.43
N ALA A 117 9.53 -10.87 -3.95
CA ALA A 117 9.22 -11.05 -5.37
C ALA A 117 7.86 -10.46 -5.76
N PHE A 118 6.99 -10.22 -4.79
CA PHE A 118 5.72 -9.53 -4.99
C PHE A 118 5.79 -8.04 -4.63
N GLY A 119 6.94 -7.55 -4.13
CA GLY A 119 7.08 -6.17 -3.67
C GLY A 119 6.25 -5.87 -2.43
N THR A 120 6.05 -6.88 -1.57
CA THR A 120 5.18 -6.80 -0.39
C THR A 120 5.97 -7.02 0.91
N ALA A 121 7.29 -6.92 0.86
CA ALA A 121 8.14 -7.00 2.03
C ALA A 121 9.25 -5.94 1.99
N PHE A 122 9.84 -5.68 3.15
CA PHE A 122 11.07 -4.92 3.26
C PHE A 122 11.92 -5.41 4.42
N ASP A 123 13.22 -5.22 4.29
CA ASP A 123 14.20 -5.59 5.30
C ASP A 123 14.88 -4.33 5.87
N ILE A 124 14.99 -4.25 7.20
CA ILE A 124 15.72 -3.21 7.92
C ILE A 124 16.66 -3.81 8.96
N ASN A 125 17.74 -3.11 9.28
CA ASN A 125 18.69 -3.51 10.33
C ASN A 125 19.27 -4.93 10.13
N ALA A 126 19.49 -5.34 8.87
CA ALA A 126 19.91 -6.70 8.51
C ALA A 126 21.18 -7.19 9.25
N ALA A 127 22.14 -6.29 9.49
CA ALA A 127 23.39 -6.61 10.17
C ALA A 127 23.20 -7.19 11.59
N TRP A 128 22.08 -6.86 12.26
CA TRP A 128 21.77 -7.32 13.62
C TRP A 128 20.67 -8.38 13.67
N ASN A 129 20.03 -8.69 12.54
CA ASN A 129 18.80 -9.48 12.50
C ASN A 129 18.78 -10.54 11.39
N GLY A 130 19.93 -11.14 11.11
CA GLY A 130 20.09 -12.12 10.03
C GLY A 130 19.20 -13.37 10.18
N LEU A 131 18.81 -13.93 9.03
CA LEU A 131 17.94 -15.10 8.93
C LEU A 131 18.46 -16.30 9.76
N GLY A 132 17.60 -16.87 10.59
CA GLY A 132 17.88 -17.97 11.49
C GLY A 132 18.63 -17.58 12.76
N ARG A 133 18.96 -16.29 12.96
CA ARG A 133 19.54 -15.78 14.21
C ARG A 133 18.46 -15.26 15.14
N VAL A 134 18.77 -15.21 16.42
CA VAL A 134 17.92 -14.53 17.41
C VAL A 134 17.91 -13.03 17.08
N PRO A 135 16.76 -12.40 16.81
CA PRO A 135 16.70 -10.97 16.52
C PRO A 135 17.20 -10.13 17.70
N ALA A 136 17.85 -9.01 17.41
CA ALA A 136 18.40 -8.09 18.40
C ALA A 136 17.38 -7.77 19.50
N LYS A 137 17.82 -7.75 20.76
CA LYS A 137 16.94 -7.55 21.93
C LYS A 137 16.45 -6.10 21.99
N ALA A 138 15.27 -5.90 22.55
CA ALA A 138 14.74 -4.55 22.79
C ALA A 138 15.75 -3.71 23.60
N GLY A 139 15.91 -2.44 23.23
CA GLY A 139 16.90 -1.51 23.80
C GLY A 139 18.34 -1.69 23.29
N THR A 140 18.62 -2.63 22.38
CA THR A 140 19.95 -2.80 21.77
C THR A 140 20.02 -2.25 20.35
N THR A 141 21.21 -1.88 19.90
CA THR A 141 21.45 -1.39 18.53
C THR A 141 20.92 -2.39 17.50
N GLY A 142 20.13 -1.88 16.55
CA GLY A 142 19.54 -2.69 15.48
C GLY A 142 18.25 -3.42 15.87
N SER A 143 17.76 -3.28 17.10
CA SER A 143 16.43 -3.80 17.47
C SER A 143 15.33 -3.21 16.58
N VAL A 144 14.40 -4.06 16.17
CA VAL A 144 13.17 -3.66 15.49
C VAL A 144 11.93 -3.97 16.33
N ARG A 145 12.10 -4.52 17.54
CA ARG A 145 10.99 -5.10 18.33
C ARG A 145 9.97 -4.07 18.75
N GLU A 146 10.42 -2.86 19.02
CA GLU A 146 9.63 -1.68 19.37
C GLU A 146 8.81 -1.18 18.17
N LEU A 147 9.24 -1.49 16.93
CA LEU A 147 8.54 -1.14 15.70
C LEU A 147 7.36 -2.09 15.39
N VAL A 148 7.40 -3.31 15.94
CA VAL A 148 6.54 -4.44 15.55
C VAL A 148 5.06 -4.18 15.82
N ALA A 149 4.70 -3.56 16.94
CA ALA A 149 3.30 -3.31 17.27
C ALA A 149 2.61 -2.41 16.24
N ILE A 150 3.29 -1.34 15.80
CA ILE A 150 2.79 -0.44 14.76
C ILE A 150 2.79 -1.15 13.40
N ALA A 151 3.82 -1.95 13.08
CA ALA A 151 3.81 -2.78 11.86
C ALA A 151 2.58 -3.71 11.80
N HIS A 152 2.26 -4.37 12.91
CA HIS A 152 1.08 -5.22 13.05
C HIS A 152 -0.23 -4.43 12.85
N LYS A 153 -0.35 -3.24 13.44
CA LYS A 153 -1.51 -2.35 13.23
C LYS A 153 -1.75 -2.06 11.74
N HIS A 154 -0.65 -1.84 11.00
CA HIS A 154 -0.66 -1.61 9.57
C HIS A 154 -0.73 -2.88 8.72
N GLY A 155 -0.99 -4.06 9.30
CA GLY A 155 -1.16 -5.31 8.53
C GLY A 155 0.13 -5.96 8.03
N PHE A 156 1.29 -5.48 8.49
CA PHE A 156 2.56 -6.15 8.27
C PHE A 156 2.77 -7.23 9.33
N TYR A 157 3.31 -8.37 8.96
CA TYR A 157 3.78 -9.41 9.86
C TYR A 157 5.30 -9.31 10.01
N TRP A 158 5.79 -9.45 11.24
CA TRP A 158 7.23 -9.43 11.51
C TRP A 158 7.85 -10.83 11.42
N GLY A 159 8.90 -10.98 10.62
CA GLY A 159 9.57 -12.26 10.37
C GLY A 159 10.27 -12.86 11.58
N GLY A 160 10.53 -12.08 12.63
CA GLY A 160 11.00 -12.59 13.92
C GLY A 160 10.04 -13.56 14.61
N HIS A 161 8.79 -13.67 14.13
CA HIS A 161 7.80 -14.64 14.60
C HIS A 161 7.76 -15.96 13.82
N PHE A 162 8.54 -16.12 12.76
CA PHE A 162 8.67 -17.38 12.04
C PHE A 162 9.42 -18.44 12.85
N SER A 163 9.22 -19.72 12.52
CA SER A 163 9.94 -20.84 13.14
C SER A 163 11.45 -20.77 12.89
N ARG A 164 11.86 -20.34 11.69
CA ARG A 164 13.21 -19.85 11.38
C ARG A 164 13.15 -18.32 11.41
N PRO A 165 13.57 -17.65 12.50
CA PRO A 165 13.36 -16.23 12.65
C PRO A 165 14.04 -15.43 11.56
N ASP A 166 13.36 -14.41 11.05
CA ASP A 166 13.92 -13.44 10.11
C ASP A 166 13.69 -12.04 10.66
N GLY A 167 14.55 -11.62 11.59
CA GLY A 167 14.28 -10.44 12.42
C GLY A 167 14.30 -9.12 11.64
N MET A 168 14.99 -9.06 10.51
CA MET A 168 15.05 -7.87 9.65
C MET A 168 13.76 -7.66 8.84
N HIS A 169 12.96 -8.71 8.71
CA HIS A 169 11.92 -8.82 7.70
C HIS A 169 10.55 -8.37 8.18
N PHE A 170 9.89 -7.55 7.37
CA PHE A 170 8.48 -7.21 7.51
C PHE A 170 7.77 -7.48 6.19
N GLU A 171 6.64 -8.19 6.23
CA GLU A 171 5.85 -8.52 5.03
C GLU A 171 4.38 -8.16 5.20
N VAL A 172 3.73 -7.71 4.13
CA VAL A 172 2.28 -7.51 4.11
C VAL A 172 1.60 -8.88 4.27
N ALA A 173 0.89 -9.05 5.38
CA ALA A 173 0.06 -10.22 5.65
C ALA A 173 -1.43 -9.92 5.42
N VAL A 174 -1.82 -8.68 5.68
CA VAL A 174 -3.17 -8.16 5.41
C VAL A 174 -3.01 -6.90 4.57
N VAL A 175 -3.59 -6.91 3.37
CA VAL A 175 -3.72 -5.70 2.56
C VAL A 175 -4.78 -4.83 3.23
N LYS A 176 -4.36 -3.67 3.73
CA LYS A 176 -5.26 -2.62 4.16
C LYS A 176 -5.64 -1.85 2.91
N SER A 177 -6.89 -2.01 2.46
CA SER A 177 -7.49 -0.99 1.59
C SER A 177 -7.37 0.36 2.29
N GLU A 178 -7.11 1.44 1.55
CA GLU A 178 -6.98 2.76 2.19
C GLU A 178 -8.16 3.07 3.12
N GLY A 179 -7.84 3.41 4.38
CA GLY A 179 -8.78 3.92 5.38
C GLY A 179 -8.54 3.41 6.81
N SER A 180 -7.63 4.04 7.57
CA SER A 180 -7.60 3.97 9.05
C SER A 180 -6.86 5.15 9.71
N SER A 181 -7.05 6.36 9.19
CA SER A 181 -7.20 7.56 10.02
C SER A 181 -8.51 8.21 9.57
N GLY A 182 -9.60 7.87 10.27
CA GLY A 182 -10.97 8.13 9.82
C GLY A 182 -11.49 7.02 8.91
N SER A 183 -12.67 6.47 9.21
CA SER A 183 -13.42 5.67 8.24
C SER A 183 -13.49 6.43 6.91
N PRO A 184 -13.30 5.80 5.74
CA PRO A 184 -13.75 6.42 4.52
C PRO A 184 -15.27 6.45 4.60
N SER A 185 -15.84 7.59 5.01
CA SER A 185 -17.04 8.01 4.30
C SER A 185 -16.68 7.88 2.84
N ALA A 186 -17.41 7.06 2.10
CA ALA A 186 -17.16 6.93 0.68
C ALA A 186 -16.99 8.33 0.08
N LYS A 187 -16.02 8.48 -0.82
CA LYS A 187 -15.74 9.78 -1.41
C LYS A 187 -17.04 10.32 -2.00
N VAL A 188 -17.50 11.41 -1.42
CA VAL A 188 -18.80 12.01 -1.68
C VAL A 188 -18.50 13.41 -2.20
N TYR A 189 -19.08 13.73 -3.35
CA TYR A 189 -18.97 15.07 -3.93
C TYR A 189 -20.27 15.83 -3.72
N ARG A 190 -20.16 17.03 -3.16
CA ARG A 190 -21.28 17.93 -2.85
C ARG A 190 -20.79 19.37 -2.89
N LEU A 191 -21.73 20.30 -2.91
CA LEU A 191 -21.40 21.72 -2.81
C LEU A 191 -20.85 22.02 -1.40
N THR A 192 -19.72 22.71 -1.34
CA THR A 192 -19.03 23.14 -0.12
C THR A 192 -18.46 24.54 -0.30
N ASP A 193 -18.05 25.17 0.81
CA ASP A 193 -17.28 26.41 0.81
C ASP A 193 -15.98 26.21 1.63
N PRO A 194 -14.79 26.22 1.02
CA PRO A 194 -14.55 26.38 -0.41
C PRO A 194 -15.06 25.18 -1.22
N MET A 195 -15.30 25.41 -2.51
CA MET A 195 -15.84 24.40 -3.41
C MET A 195 -14.88 23.23 -3.59
N MET A 196 -15.43 22.01 -3.64
CA MET A 196 -14.64 20.83 -3.96
C MET A 196 -14.05 20.94 -5.36
N GLU A 197 -12.78 20.55 -5.52
CA GLU A 197 -12.06 20.48 -6.79
C GLU A 197 -11.39 19.10 -6.91
N ASP A 198 -11.75 18.34 -7.94
CA ASP A 198 -11.31 16.96 -8.14
C ASP A 198 -11.53 16.50 -9.59
N GLY A 199 -10.59 15.72 -10.13
CA GLY A 199 -10.70 15.19 -11.51
C GLY A 199 -11.94 14.31 -11.74
N THR A 200 -12.51 13.72 -10.69
CA THR A 200 -13.78 12.96 -10.79
C THR A 200 -14.96 13.89 -11.05
N ILE A 201 -14.94 15.12 -10.54
CA ILE A 201 -15.98 16.11 -10.81
C ILE A 201 -16.00 16.48 -12.29
N LEU A 202 -14.82 16.61 -12.92
CA LEU A 202 -14.73 16.81 -14.36
C LEU A 202 -15.39 15.65 -15.14
N ARG A 203 -15.15 14.40 -14.72
CA ARG A 203 -15.78 13.23 -15.35
C ARG A 203 -17.29 13.19 -15.16
N MET A 204 -17.79 13.59 -13.98
CA MET A 204 -19.24 13.75 -13.75
C MET A 204 -19.84 14.82 -14.66
N GLN A 205 -19.19 15.98 -14.77
CA GLN A 205 -19.61 17.07 -15.67
C GLN A 205 -19.67 16.61 -17.13
N MET A 206 -18.70 15.80 -17.59
CA MET A 206 -18.69 15.18 -18.92
C MET A 206 -19.88 14.23 -19.13
N ILE A 207 -20.10 13.28 -18.21
CA ILE A 207 -21.22 12.32 -18.29
C ILE A 207 -22.57 13.05 -18.31
N MET A 208 -22.77 14.02 -17.41
CA MET A 208 -24.01 14.79 -17.36
C MET A 208 -24.20 15.66 -18.61
N ARG A 209 -23.12 16.13 -19.25
CA ARG A 209 -23.22 16.87 -20.52
C ARG A 209 -23.64 15.97 -21.68
N ASP A 210 -23.08 14.76 -21.78
CA ASP A 210 -23.48 13.77 -22.78
C ASP A 210 -24.95 13.38 -22.63
N GLU A 211 -25.44 13.37 -21.39
CA GLU A 211 -26.85 13.15 -21.08
C GLU A 211 -27.76 14.37 -21.23
N LYS A 212 -27.21 15.51 -21.67
CA LYS A 212 -27.89 16.82 -21.82
C LYS A 212 -28.45 17.38 -20.50
N LEU A 213 -27.87 17.00 -19.37
CA LEU A 213 -28.23 17.45 -18.03
C LEU A 213 -27.34 18.57 -17.51
N TYR A 214 -26.16 18.80 -18.10
CA TYR A 214 -25.19 19.80 -17.65
C TYR A 214 -24.76 20.79 -18.75
N SER A 215 -24.94 22.08 -18.48
CA SER A 215 -24.58 23.20 -19.37
C SER A 215 -23.54 24.17 -18.77
N GLY A 216 -22.99 23.86 -17.59
CA GLY A 216 -21.96 24.67 -16.91
C GLY A 216 -20.54 24.41 -17.42
N PRO A 217 -19.50 25.05 -16.86
CA PRO A 217 -18.11 24.88 -17.29
C PRO A 217 -17.51 23.50 -16.93
N MET A 218 -16.48 23.07 -17.67
CA MET A 218 -15.72 21.84 -17.40
C MET A 218 -14.55 22.14 -16.45
N SER A 219 -14.90 22.53 -15.22
CA SER A 219 -14.01 23.20 -14.28
C SER A 219 -13.32 22.25 -13.30
N SER A 220 -13.73 20.98 -13.25
CA SER A 220 -13.39 20.04 -12.16
C SER A 220 -13.85 20.48 -10.76
N LYS A 221 -14.69 21.53 -10.68
CA LYS A 221 -15.23 22.08 -9.44
C LYS A 221 -16.70 21.73 -9.24
N TYR A 222 -17.08 21.43 -8.01
CA TYR A 222 -18.47 21.09 -7.67
C TYR A 222 -19.29 22.38 -7.50
N GLU A 223 -19.62 23.01 -8.62
CA GLU A 223 -20.40 24.25 -8.69
C GLU A 223 -21.88 24.06 -8.37
N PRO A 224 -22.63 25.14 -8.04
CA PRO A 224 -24.09 25.06 -7.90
C PRO A 224 -24.78 24.45 -9.14
N LEU A 225 -24.24 24.70 -10.34
CA LEU A 225 -24.68 24.05 -11.57
C LEU A 225 -24.38 22.54 -11.59
N THR A 226 -23.23 22.12 -11.06
CA THR A 226 -22.89 20.69 -10.90
C THR A 226 -23.86 20.01 -9.93
N GLU A 227 -24.17 20.64 -8.78
CA GLU A 227 -25.15 20.11 -7.82
C GLU A 227 -26.53 19.94 -8.47
N LYS A 228 -27.01 20.98 -9.16
CA LYS A 228 -28.29 20.95 -9.88
C LYS A 228 -28.34 19.78 -10.87
N SER A 229 -27.30 19.63 -11.70
CA SER A 229 -27.25 18.55 -12.69
C SER A 229 -27.11 17.17 -12.05
N ILE A 230 -26.47 17.04 -10.88
CA ILE A 230 -26.47 15.78 -10.13
C ILE A 230 -27.87 15.44 -9.64
N ARG A 231 -28.67 16.41 -9.18
CA ARG A 231 -30.09 16.18 -8.83
C ARG A 231 -30.90 15.75 -10.04
N ASP A 232 -30.69 16.38 -11.20
CA ASP A 232 -31.36 16.01 -12.45
C ASP A 232 -30.96 14.59 -12.90
N TYR A 233 -29.68 14.24 -12.77
CA TYR A 233 -29.16 12.90 -13.03
C TYR A 233 -29.78 11.85 -12.11
N GLN A 234 -29.78 12.11 -10.80
CA GLN A 234 -30.39 11.24 -9.79
C GLN A 234 -31.88 11.03 -10.09
N THR A 235 -32.60 12.09 -10.46
CA THR A 235 -34.02 12.02 -10.83
C THR A 235 -34.23 11.15 -12.07
N LYS A 236 -33.47 11.39 -13.15
CA LYS A 236 -33.57 10.63 -14.40
C LYS A 236 -33.28 9.14 -14.22
N HIS A 237 -32.29 8.82 -13.38
CA HIS A 237 -31.83 7.44 -13.14
C HIS A 237 -32.44 6.77 -11.90
N LYS A 238 -33.47 7.39 -11.29
CA LYS A 238 -34.20 6.86 -10.14
C LYS A 238 -33.30 6.54 -8.92
N LEU A 239 -32.27 7.36 -8.73
CA LEU A 239 -31.40 7.32 -7.55
C LEU A 239 -31.93 8.25 -6.47
N LYS A 240 -31.37 8.18 -5.26
CA LYS A 240 -31.68 9.16 -4.20
C LYS A 240 -31.34 10.58 -4.66
N VAL A 241 -32.33 11.48 -4.70
CA VAL A 241 -32.19 12.86 -5.18
C VAL A 241 -31.76 13.79 -4.04
N ASP A 242 -30.48 13.74 -3.68
CA ASP A 242 -29.91 14.56 -2.61
C ASP A 242 -28.89 15.60 -3.09
N GLY A 243 -28.55 15.62 -4.37
CA GLY A 243 -27.53 16.52 -4.93
C GLY A 243 -26.12 16.13 -4.48
N ILE A 244 -25.94 14.92 -3.98
CA ILE A 244 -24.70 14.38 -3.47
C ILE A 244 -24.26 13.21 -4.37
N ALA A 245 -23.11 13.35 -5.03
CA ALA A 245 -22.52 12.23 -5.76
C ALA A 245 -21.77 11.31 -4.79
N GLY A 246 -22.53 10.48 -4.08
CA GLY A 246 -22.02 9.39 -3.25
C GLY A 246 -21.87 8.06 -4.00
N PRO A 247 -21.60 6.95 -3.31
CA PRO A 247 -21.33 5.64 -3.91
C PRO A 247 -22.33 5.17 -4.96
N GLU A 248 -23.61 5.40 -4.70
CA GLU A 248 -24.69 4.98 -5.59
C GLU A 248 -24.62 5.73 -6.93
N THR A 249 -24.58 7.07 -6.87
CA THR A 249 -24.40 7.94 -8.05
C THR A 249 -23.11 7.63 -8.80
N LEU A 250 -21.99 7.48 -8.08
CA LEU A 250 -20.68 7.23 -8.69
C LEU A 250 -20.59 5.85 -9.36
N ARG A 251 -21.19 4.80 -8.79
CA ARG A 251 -21.29 3.48 -9.44
C ARG A 251 -22.17 3.52 -10.68
N HIS A 252 -23.29 4.24 -10.61
CA HIS A 252 -24.18 4.40 -11.77
C HIS A 252 -23.47 5.12 -12.92
N MET A 253 -22.61 6.10 -12.60
CA MET A 253 -21.73 6.79 -13.55
C MET A 253 -20.47 5.99 -13.94
N LYS A 254 -20.24 4.80 -13.37
CA LYS A 254 -19.03 3.96 -13.58
C LYS A 254 -17.71 4.67 -13.25
N LEU A 255 -17.72 5.51 -12.21
CA LEU A 255 -16.56 6.27 -11.74
C LEU A 255 -15.83 5.58 -10.58
N ILE A 256 -16.44 4.56 -9.98
CA ILE A 256 -15.90 3.68 -8.94
C ILE A 256 -16.38 2.24 -9.14
#